data_AF-A0A0H3K1T4-F1
#
_entry.id   AF-A0A0H3K1T4-F1
#
_cell.length_a   1.000
_cell.length_b   1.000
_cell.length_c   1.000
_cell.angle_alpha   90.00
_cell.angle_beta   90.00
_cell.angle_gamma   90.00
#
_symmetry.space_group_name_H-M   'P 1'
#
loop_
_entity.id
_entity.type
_entity.pdbx_description
1 polymer ?
#
loop_
_entity_poly.entity_id
_entity_poly.type
_entity_poly.pdbx_seq_one_letter_code
_entity_poly.pdbx_strand_id
1 'polypeptide(L)'
;MHISSQGNIWFMSDVPEELIEYVFSIVHKIKFLPSLKKLGLKSDVTTSDENVIQSLIHAIRSHGYGKRFNPRIYQTLGFSLDEGKWIETISRLVRLGYLTEQFELVCPNCQETIEVYSSYRDIPLNEENKCSHCSHEFEVSEKNIFLTYSFNETFELDQDSKSRELQDNQIVLTRI
;
A
#
# COMPACT_ATOMS: atom_id res chain seq x y z
N MET A 1 29.11 -3.90 -23.56
CA MET A 1 29.97 -2.75 -23.93
C MET A 1 29.08 -1.71 -24.62
N HIS A 2 29.13 -0.49 -24.09
CA HIS A 2 28.71 0.81 -24.65
C HIS A 2 27.23 1.17 -24.91
N ILE A 3 26.82 2.16 -24.10
CA ILE A 3 25.74 3.15 -24.23
C ILE A 3 26.09 4.17 -25.33
N SER A 4 25.09 4.72 -26.04
CA SER A 4 25.07 6.11 -26.55
C SER A 4 23.59 6.51 -26.76
N SER A 5 23.02 7.56 -26.18
CA SER A 5 23.29 9.02 -26.15
C SER A 5 22.68 9.77 -27.34
N GLN A 6 21.75 10.67 -27.03
CA GLN A 6 21.19 11.78 -27.83
C GLN A 6 19.84 11.53 -28.51
N GLY A 7 18.92 12.46 -28.25
CA GLY A 7 17.49 12.34 -28.50
C GLY A 7 17.04 12.66 -29.92
N ASN A 8 15.86 12.16 -30.25
CA ASN A 8 14.71 13.01 -30.58
C ASN A 8 13.42 12.17 -30.54
N ILE A 9 12.37 12.87 -30.11
CA ILE A 9 11.01 12.43 -29.85
C ILE A 9 10.29 12.17 -31.18
N TRP A 10 9.47 11.11 -31.25
CA TRP A 10 8.40 10.98 -32.23
C TRP A 10 7.05 11.11 -31.51
N PHE A 11 6.28 12.13 -31.89
CA PHE A 11 4.89 12.34 -31.46
C PHE A 11 3.95 11.51 -32.35
N MET A 12 3.00 10.82 -31.72
CA MET A 12 1.69 10.45 -32.29
C MET A 12 0.69 10.58 -31.12
N SER A 13 -0.06 11.68 -30.96
CA SER A 13 -1.38 11.92 -31.60
C SER A 13 -1.77 10.86 -32.63
N ASP A 14 -2.84 10.09 -32.50
CA ASP A 14 -4.02 10.17 -31.65
C ASP A 14 -4.19 8.81 -30.99
N VAL A 15 -4.18 8.76 -29.66
CA VAL A 15 -4.71 7.58 -28.97
C VAL A 15 -6.23 7.74 -29.05
N PRO A 16 -6.97 6.83 -29.71
CA PRO A 16 -8.43 6.85 -29.66
C PRO A 16 -8.85 6.89 -28.19
N GLU A 17 -9.85 7.70 -27.80
CA GLU A 17 -10.37 7.72 -26.43
C GLU A 17 -10.66 6.28 -25.92
N GLU A 18 -11.05 5.39 -26.83
CA GLU A 18 -11.30 3.96 -26.61
C GLU A 18 -10.05 3.17 -26.14
N LEU A 19 -8.84 3.58 -26.50
CA LEU A 19 -7.58 2.95 -26.09
C LEU A 19 -7.06 3.52 -24.75
N ILE A 20 -7.39 4.78 -24.44
CA ILE A 20 -7.24 5.32 -23.08
C ILE A 20 -8.19 4.58 -22.13
N GLU A 21 -9.44 4.36 -22.55
CA GLU A 21 -10.39 3.54 -21.79
C GLU A 21 -9.92 2.09 -21.65
N TYR A 22 -9.25 1.50 -22.64
CA TYR A 22 -8.68 0.15 -22.53
C TYR A 22 -7.52 0.06 -21.53
N VAL A 23 -6.60 1.03 -21.52
CA VAL A 23 -5.51 1.10 -20.53
C VAL A 23 -6.08 1.36 -19.13
N PHE A 24 -7.09 2.23 -18.99
CA PHE A 24 -7.83 2.35 -17.73
C PHE A 24 -8.57 1.04 -17.40
N SER A 25 -9.13 0.30 -18.35
CA SER A 25 -9.86 -0.97 -18.11
C SER A 25 -8.96 -2.12 -17.64
N ILE A 26 -7.69 -2.13 -18.06
CA ILE A 26 -6.69 -3.09 -17.55
C ILE A 26 -6.16 -2.64 -16.18
N VAL A 27 -6.07 -1.33 -15.92
CA VAL A 27 -5.77 -0.77 -14.58
C VAL A 27 -6.93 -0.95 -13.59
N HIS A 28 -8.15 -1.21 -14.06
CA HIS A 28 -9.33 -1.49 -13.22
C HIS A 28 -9.36 -2.88 -12.56
N LYS A 29 -8.31 -3.71 -12.71
CA LYS A 29 -8.15 -4.95 -11.91
C LYS A 29 -7.41 -4.74 -10.58
N ILE A 30 -6.97 -3.52 -10.29
CA ILE A 30 -6.57 -3.11 -8.94
C ILE A 30 -7.76 -2.33 -8.36
N LYS A 31 -8.51 -2.90 -7.40
CA LYS A 31 -9.53 -2.11 -6.70
C LYS A 31 -8.83 -1.15 -5.74
N PHE A 32 -8.94 0.13 -6.09
CA PHE A 32 -8.24 1.27 -5.53
C PHE A 32 -8.73 1.62 -4.12
N LEU A 33 -7.81 2.13 -3.31
CA LEU A 33 -8.18 2.94 -2.15
C LEU A 33 -9.14 4.06 -2.59
N PRO A 34 -10.08 4.49 -1.74
CA PRO A 34 -10.91 5.66 -2.05
C PRO A 34 -10.02 6.84 -2.43
N SER A 35 -10.46 7.66 -3.41
CA SER A 35 -9.75 8.87 -3.77
C SER A 35 -9.57 9.76 -2.54
N LEU A 36 -8.47 10.53 -2.49
CA LEU A 36 -8.17 11.32 -1.29
C LEU A 36 -9.24 12.38 -1.02
N LYS A 37 -9.88 12.90 -2.09
CA LYS A 37 -11.09 13.74 -1.98
C LYS A 37 -12.21 13.09 -1.17
N LYS A 38 -12.46 11.79 -1.38
CA LYS A 38 -13.47 11.02 -0.62
C LYS A 38 -13.02 10.70 0.80
N LEU A 39 -11.71 10.71 1.06
CA LEU A 39 -11.18 10.56 2.40
C LEU A 39 -11.43 11.80 3.27
N GLY A 40 -11.79 12.97 2.72
CA GLY A 40 -12.18 14.15 3.50
C GLY A 40 -11.05 14.74 4.34
N LEU A 41 -9.81 14.71 3.82
CA LEU A 41 -8.62 15.31 4.43
C LEU A 41 -8.90 16.78 4.76
N LYS A 42 -8.58 17.19 6.00
CA LYS A 42 -8.91 18.55 6.48
C LYS A 42 -7.90 19.53 5.86
N SER A 43 -8.38 20.39 4.97
CA SER A 43 -7.71 21.57 4.36
C SER A 43 -6.55 21.32 3.37
N ASP A 44 -6.62 22.06 2.25
CA ASP A 44 -5.58 22.36 1.25
C ASP A 44 -4.79 21.19 0.65
N VAL A 45 -5.40 20.01 0.49
CA VAL A 45 -4.83 18.99 -0.41
C VAL A 45 -4.96 19.50 -1.84
N THR A 46 -3.83 19.95 -2.38
CA THR A 46 -3.76 20.37 -3.77
C THR A 46 -3.89 19.15 -4.68
N THR A 47 -4.33 19.34 -5.92
CA THR A 47 -4.39 18.25 -6.90
C THR A 47 -3.02 17.60 -7.10
N SER A 48 -1.93 18.37 -6.99
CA SER A 48 -0.56 17.84 -7.02
C SER A 48 -0.27 16.91 -5.84
N ASP A 49 -0.65 17.28 -4.62
CA ASP A 49 -0.44 16.44 -3.44
C ASP A 49 -1.24 15.13 -3.55
N GLU A 50 -2.48 15.21 -4.05
CA GLU A 50 -3.31 14.03 -4.26
C GLU A 50 -2.66 13.05 -5.24
N ASN A 51 -2.17 13.55 -6.37
CA ASN A 51 -1.48 12.73 -7.36
C ASN A 51 -0.19 12.11 -6.80
N VAL A 52 0.57 12.86 -5.99
CA VAL A 52 1.79 12.37 -5.34
C VAL A 52 1.49 11.25 -4.36
N ILE A 53 0.48 11.41 -3.50
CA ILE A 53 0.08 10.38 -2.53
C ILE A 53 -0.48 9.13 -3.24
N GLN A 54 -1.31 9.30 -4.27
CA GLN A 54 -1.81 8.17 -5.06
C GLN A 54 -0.67 7.41 -5.75
N SER A 55 0.30 8.13 -6.31
CA SER A 55 1.50 7.55 -6.92
C SER A 55 2.35 6.79 -5.89
N LEU A 56 2.49 7.32 -4.68
CA LEU A 56 3.19 6.65 -3.58
C LEU A 56 2.50 5.33 -3.21
N ILE A 57 1.18 5.35 -3.01
CA ILE A 57 0.39 4.14 -2.69
C ILE A 57 0.57 3.08 -3.78
N HIS A 58 0.51 3.50 -5.05
CA HIS A 58 0.77 2.61 -6.17
C HIS A 58 2.19 2.03 -6.11
N ALA A 59 3.20 2.88 -5.88
CA ALA A 59 4.59 2.45 -5.78
C ALA A 59 4.83 1.45 -4.64
N ILE A 60 4.22 1.65 -3.46
CA ILE A 60 4.29 0.71 -2.34
C ILE A 60 3.78 -0.68 -2.76
N ARG A 61 2.63 -0.72 -3.46
CA ARG A 61 2.05 -1.98 -3.93
C ARG A 61 2.87 -2.62 -5.06
N SER A 62 3.26 -1.85 -6.07
CA SER A 62 3.94 -2.36 -7.25
C SER A 62 5.35 -2.88 -6.96
N HIS A 63 6.02 -2.35 -5.93
CA HIS A 63 7.35 -2.79 -5.51
C HIS A 63 7.31 -3.84 -4.39
N GLY A 64 6.14 -4.42 -4.09
CA GLY A 64 6.01 -5.52 -3.13
C GLY A 64 6.05 -5.12 -1.65
N TYR A 65 6.10 -3.83 -1.33
CA TYR A 65 6.03 -3.33 0.05
C TYR A 65 4.61 -3.41 0.64
N GLY A 66 3.61 -3.83 -0.15
CA GLY A 66 2.23 -3.88 0.30
C GLY A 66 1.97 -4.79 1.51
N LYS A 67 2.82 -5.79 1.72
CA LYS A 67 2.73 -6.70 2.87
C LYS A 67 3.30 -6.11 4.16
N ARG A 68 4.21 -5.13 4.05
CA ARG A 68 4.89 -4.50 5.18
C ARG A 68 5.61 -3.23 4.71
N PHE A 69 5.25 -2.08 5.28
CA PHE A 69 5.97 -0.83 5.07
C PHE A 69 5.95 0.03 6.33
N ASN A 70 6.99 0.87 6.49
CA ASN A 70 7.04 1.85 7.57
C ASN A 70 6.38 3.18 7.12
N PRO A 71 5.92 4.04 8.06
CA PRO A 71 5.29 5.30 7.72
C PRO A 71 6.16 6.26 6.88
N ARG A 72 7.48 6.10 6.85
CA ARG A 72 8.41 6.91 6.05
C ARG A 72 8.85 6.28 4.73
N ILE A 73 8.14 5.24 4.26
CA ILE A 73 8.42 4.56 2.99
C ILE A 73 8.51 5.52 1.78
N TYR A 74 7.83 6.67 1.85
CA TYR A 74 7.92 7.72 0.83
C TYR A 74 9.35 8.21 0.60
N GLN A 75 10.18 8.28 1.64
CA GLN A 75 11.59 8.66 1.54
C GLN A 75 12.39 7.61 0.77
N THR A 76 12.16 6.32 1.09
CA THR A 76 12.80 5.20 0.39
C THR A 76 12.44 5.16 -1.09
N LEU A 77 11.18 5.49 -1.42
CA LEU A 77 10.68 5.53 -2.78
C LEU A 77 10.96 6.87 -3.50
N GLY A 78 11.66 7.81 -2.85
CA GLY A 78 12.08 9.08 -3.45
C GLY A 78 10.97 10.11 -3.65
N PHE A 79 9.85 9.98 -2.94
CA PHE A 79 8.75 10.95 -2.99
C PHE A 79 9.02 12.12 -2.04
N SER A 80 8.73 13.34 -2.51
CA SER A 80 8.66 14.54 -1.68
C SER A 80 7.20 14.91 -1.48
N LEU A 81 6.74 14.94 -0.22
CA LEU A 81 5.37 15.24 0.15
C LEU A 81 5.31 15.83 1.57
N ASP A 82 4.16 16.36 1.95
CA ASP A 82 3.89 16.79 3.31
C ASP A 82 3.65 15.59 4.24
N GLU A 83 4.55 15.38 5.22
CA GLU A 83 4.50 14.23 6.15
C GLU A 83 3.20 14.23 6.96
N GLY A 84 2.68 15.39 7.37
CA GLY A 84 1.43 15.50 8.12
C GLY A 84 0.23 14.96 7.33
N LYS A 85 0.09 15.37 6.07
CA LYS A 85 -0.96 14.88 5.15
C LYS A 85 -0.85 13.37 4.90
N TRP A 86 0.38 12.86 4.77
CA TRP A 86 0.61 11.43 4.58
C TRP A 86 0.22 10.61 5.81
N ILE A 87 0.62 11.04 7.02
CA ILE A 87 0.23 10.39 8.27
C ILE A 87 -1.29 10.45 8.48
N GLU A 88 -1.94 11.56 8.14
CA GLU A 88 -3.41 11.66 8.18
C GLU A 88 -4.06 10.66 7.23
N THR A 89 -3.51 10.52 6.02
CA THR A 89 -4.00 9.57 5.02
C THR A 89 -3.86 8.13 5.52
N ILE A 90 -2.69 7.72 6.02
CA ILE A 90 -2.48 6.40 6.60
C ILE A 90 -3.48 6.14 7.74
N SER A 91 -3.60 7.07 8.69
CA SER A 91 -4.52 6.93 9.84
C SER A 91 -5.97 6.71 9.39
N ARG A 92 -6.41 7.41 8.34
CA ARG A 92 -7.75 7.21 7.76
C ARG A 92 -7.89 5.85 7.09
N LEU A 93 -6.87 5.41 6.35
CA LEU A 93 -6.88 4.09 5.71
C LEU A 93 -6.92 2.95 6.73
N VAL A 94 -6.24 3.09 7.87
CA VAL A 94 -6.34 2.16 9.00
C VAL A 94 -7.76 2.15 9.58
N ARG A 95 -8.31 3.34 9.89
CA ARG A 95 -9.69 3.47 10.43
C ARG A 95 -10.77 2.90 9.51
N LEU A 96 -10.55 2.95 8.20
CA LEU A 96 -11.46 2.42 7.18
C LEU A 96 -11.21 0.94 6.89
N GLY A 97 -10.20 0.32 7.50
CA GLY A 97 -9.88 -1.10 7.35
C GLY A 97 -9.09 -1.45 6.09
N TYR A 98 -8.56 -0.48 5.34
CA TYR A 98 -7.73 -0.75 4.16
C TYR A 98 -6.28 -1.10 4.52
N LEU A 99 -5.81 -0.59 5.65
CA LEU A 99 -4.51 -0.92 6.22
C LEU A 99 -4.70 -1.58 7.58
N THR A 100 -3.85 -2.55 7.89
CA THR A 100 -3.61 -2.97 9.27
C THR A 100 -2.38 -2.24 9.79
N GLU A 101 -2.52 -1.67 10.98
CA GLU A 101 -1.42 -1.09 11.75
C GLU A 101 -0.88 -2.16 12.71
N GLN A 102 0.44 -2.32 12.76
CA GLN A 102 1.11 -3.27 13.63
C GLN A 102 2.35 -2.66 14.26
N PHE A 103 2.69 -3.15 15.45
CA PHE A 103 3.89 -2.78 16.18
C PHE A 103 4.81 -4.00 16.25
N GLU A 104 5.99 -3.88 15.67
CA GLU A 104 6.97 -4.95 15.68
C GLU A 104 8.02 -4.69 16.74
N LEU A 105 8.21 -5.64 17.65
CA LEU A 105 9.33 -5.64 18.58
C LEU A 105 10.55 -6.22 17.86
N VAL A 106 11.60 -5.43 17.72
CA VAL A 106 12.81 -5.75 16.96
C VAL A 106 14.01 -5.86 17.89
N CYS A 107 14.82 -6.91 17.68
CA CYS A 107 16.04 -7.09 18.46
C CYS A 107 17.05 -5.96 18.17
N PRO A 108 17.59 -5.27 19.19
CA PRO A 108 18.57 -4.21 18.97
C PRO A 108 19.89 -4.71 18.38
N ASN A 109 20.25 -5.98 18.58
CA ASN A 109 21.51 -6.54 18.13
C ASN A 109 21.46 -7.06 16.68
N CYS A 110 20.48 -7.91 16.35
CA CYS A 110 20.39 -8.54 15.02
C CYS A 110 19.29 -7.98 14.11
N GLN A 111 18.47 -7.05 14.61
CA GLN A 111 17.39 -6.38 13.86
C GLN A 111 16.28 -7.32 13.35
N GLU A 112 16.21 -8.55 13.87
CA GLU A 112 15.12 -9.47 13.59
C GLU A 112 13.87 -9.11 14.38
N THR A 113 12.71 -9.27 13.76
CA THR A 113 11.41 -9.11 14.43
C THR A 113 11.18 -10.30 15.37
N ILE A 114 11.01 -10.00 16.66
CA ILE A 114 10.78 -10.98 17.73
C ILE A 114 9.29 -11.30 17.82
N GLU A 115 8.45 -10.27 17.88
CA GLU A 115 7.01 -10.40 18.03
C GLU A 115 6.29 -9.22 17.37
N VAL A 116 5.03 -9.44 16.98
CA VAL A 116 4.18 -8.44 16.34
C VAL A 116 2.91 -8.25 17.16
N TYR A 117 2.62 -7.01 17.53
CA TYR A 117 1.48 -6.62 18.35
C TYR A 117 0.50 -5.78 17.54
N SER A 118 -0.80 -5.99 17.77
CA SER A 118 -1.87 -5.18 17.19
C SER A 118 -2.15 -3.90 17.98
N SER A 119 -1.60 -3.78 19.20
CA SER A 119 -1.72 -2.58 20.03
C SER A 119 -0.38 -2.26 20.70
N TYR A 120 -0.05 -0.97 20.76
CA TYR A 120 1.09 -0.48 21.51
C TYR A 120 1.03 -0.83 23.01
N ARG A 121 -0.19 -0.96 23.56
CA ARG A 121 -0.40 -1.22 24.99
C ARG A 121 -0.04 -2.65 25.41
N ASP A 122 0.02 -3.55 24.44
CA ASP A 122 0.29 -4.97 24.68
C ASP A 122 1.80 -5.27 24.68
N ILE A 123 2.63 -4.27 24.38
CA ILE A 123 4.09 -4.39 24.33
C ILE A 123 4.65 -4.33 25.76
N PRO A 124 5.49 -5.30 26.19
CA PRO A 124 6.01 -5.39 27.55
C PRO A 124 7.15 -4.38 27.80
N LEU A 125 6.84 -3.08 27.81
CA LEU A 125 7.81 -2.01 28.03
C LEU A 125 8.48 -2.09 29.41
N ASN A 126 9.79 -1.85 29.45
CA ASN A 126 10.66 -1.92 30.63
C ASN A 126 10.80 -3.33 31.23
N GLU A 127 10.46 -4.37 30.46
CA GLU A 127 10.71 -5.77 30.83
C GLU A 127 11.96 -6.30 30.13
N GLU A 128 12.67 -7.21 30.78
CA GLU A 128 13.80 -7.92 30.18
C GLU A 128 13.29 -8.94 29.16
N ASN A 129 13.85 -8.91 27.96
CA ASN A 129 13.53 -9.85 26.89
C ASN A 129 14.82 -10.43 26.29
N LYS A 130 14.70 -11.62 25.70
CA LYS A 130 15.80 -12.35 25.08
C LYS A 130 15.46 -12.70 23.64
N CYS A 131 16.28 -12.23 22.71
CA CYS A 131 16.08 -12.52 21.30
C CYS A 131 16.25 -14.03 21.01
N SER A 132 15.23 -14.65 20.42
CA SER A 132 15.23 -16.07 20.01
C SER A 132 16.27 -16.39 18.93
N HIS A 133 16.69 -15.40 18.12
CA HIS A 133 17.63 -15.60 17.01
C HIS A 133 19.10 -15.51 17.43
N CYS A 134 19.46 -14.51 18.26
CA CYS A 134 20.86 -14.25 18.63
C CYS A 134 21.15 -14.38 20.14
N SER A 135 20.15 -14.74 20.95
CA SER A 135 20.25 -14.85 22.42
C SER A 135 20.66 -13.58 23.17
N HIS A 136 20.68 -12.42 22.50
CA HIS A 136 20.94 -11.13 23.16
C HIS A 136 19.81 -10.78 24.12
N GLU A 137 20.18 -10.43 25.35
CA GLU A 137 19.29 -9.99 26.42
C GLU A 137 19.29 -8.45 26.47
N PHE A 138 18.10 -7.86 26.57
CA PHE A 138 17.90 -6.42 26.57
C PHE A 138 16.58 -6.03 27.24
N GLU A 139 16.54 -4.84 27.81
CA GLU A 139 15.31 -4.22 28.31
C GLU A 139 14.50 -3.65 27.13
N VAL A 140 13.21 -4.01 27.06
CA VAL A 140 12.31 -3.55 25.99
C VAL A 140 11.99 -2.08 26.15
N SER A 141 12.28 -1.29 25.11
CA SER A 141 12.01 0.15 25.07
C SER A 141 11.41 0.58 23.73
N GLU A 142 10.94 1.83 23.62
CA GLU A 142 10.36 2.37 22.38
C GLU A 142 11.32 2.31 21.19
N LYS A 143 12.63 2.35 21.43
CA LYS A 143 13.66 2.26 20.38
C LYS A 143 13.66 0.89 19.68
N ASN A 144 13.08 -0.11 20.32
CA ASN A 144 12.97 -1.47 19.82
C ASN A 144 11.66 -1.69 19.05
N ILE A 145 10.78 -0.69 18.96
CA ILE A 145 9.43 -0.84 18.41
C ILE A 145 9.33 -0.15 17.06
N PHE A 146 8.93 -0.91 16.06
CA PHE A 146 8.79 -0.44 14.69
C PHE A 146 7.30 -0.42 14.33
N LEU A 147 6.78 0.77 14.05
CA LEU A 147 5.44 0.93 13.50
C LEU A 147 5.44 0.52 12.03
N THR A 148 4.62 -0.46 11.70
CA THR A 148 4.47 -0.95 10.33
C THR A 148 3.01 -1.01 9.93
N TYR A 149 2.81 -0.97 8.61
CA TYR A 149 1.50 -1.09 8.00
C TYR A 149 1.54 -2.17 6.91
N SER A 150 0.40 -2.81 6.72
CA SER A 150 0.16 -3.76 5.64
C SER A 150 -1.20 -3.50 5.02
N PHE A 151 -1.37 -3.77 3.72
CA PHE A 151 -2.69 -3.72 3.11
C PHE A 151 -3.50 -4.95 3.54
N ASN A 152 -4.78 -4.72 3.86
CA ASN A 152 -5.69 -5.82 4.16
C ASN A 152 -6.10 -6.55 2.88
N GLU A 153 -5.56 -7.76 2.70
CA GLU A 153 -5.89 -8.65 1.58
C GLU A 153 -7.34 -9.17 1.66
N THR A 154 -8.02 -9.16 2.82
CA THR A 154 -9.43 -9.56 2.98
C THR A 154 -10.47 -8.58 2.38
N PHE A 155 -10.05 -7.40 1.94
CA PHE A 155 -10.87 -6.59 1.02
C PHE A 155 -10.75 -7.06 -0.44
N GLU A 156 -9.96 -8.09 -0.70
CA GLU A 156 -10.06 -8.98 -1.85
C GLU A 156 -10.99 -10.15 -1.45
N LEU A 157 -11.92 -10.52 -2.34
CA LEU A 157 -12.90 -11.63 -2.21
C LEU A 157 -14.22 -11.31 -1.47
N ASP A 158 -15.20 -10.81 -2.21
CA ASP A 158 -16.59 -11.26 -1.97
C ASP A 158 -17.53 -11.14 -3.20
N GLN A 159 -17.06 -11.50 -4.40
CA GLN A 159 -17.97 -11.61 -5.57
C GLN A 159 -17.69 -12.76 -6.57
N ASP A 160 -16.71 -13.64 -6.36
CA ASP A 160 -16.53 -14.83 -7.23
C ASP A 160 -17.71 -15.82 -7.12
N SER A 161 -18.50 -15.75 -6.05
CA SER A 161 -19.68 -16.58 -5.85
C SER A 161 -20.94 -16.11 -6.59
N LYS A 162 -21.00 -14.84 -7.05
CA LYS A 162 -22.14 -14.34 -7.87
C LYS A 162 -21.87 -14.38 -9.37
N SER A 163 -20.63 -14.59 -9.80
CA SER A 163 -20.28 -14.64 -11.23
C SER A 163 -20.48 -16.03 -11.86
N ARG A 164 -20.56 -17.09 -11.04
CA ARG A 164 -20.79 -18.46 -11.53
C ARG A 164 -22.26 -18.78 -11.83
N GLU A 165 -23.22 -18.17 -11.16
CA GLU A 165 -24.65 -18.42 -11.45
C GLU A 165 -25.18 -17.70 -12.71
N LEU A 166 -24.45 -16.70 -13.23
CA LEU A 166 -24.85 -15.95 -14.41
C LEU A 166 -24.28 -16.51 -15.73
N GLN A 167 -23.41 -17.54 -15.68
CA GLN A 167 -22.81 -18.14 -16.88
C GLN A 167 -23.56 -19.36 -17.42
N ASP A 168 -24.47 -19.98 -16.64
CA ASP A 168 -25.16 -21.22 -17.06
C ASP A 168 -26.49 -20.98 -17.80
N ASN A 169 -26.95 -19.73 -17.99
CA ASN A 169 -28.29 -19.45 -18.52
C ASN A 169 -28.36 -18.69 -19.85
N GLN A 170 -27.29 -18.64 -20.65
CA GLN A 170 -27.35 -18.05 -22.00
C GLN A 170 -26.66 -18.89 -23.08
N ILE A 171 -27.17 -20.10 -23.35
CA ILE A 171 -27.00 -20.71 -24.67
C ILE A 171 -28.26 -21.51 -25.03
N VAL A 172 -29.17 -20.93 -25.83
CA VAL A 172 -29.78 -21.60 -27.02
C VAL A 172 -30.24 -20.51 -28.01
N LEU A 173 -29.36 -20.25 -28.98
CA LEU A 173 -29.56 -20.11 -30.44
C LEU A 173 -30.78 -19.32 -30.99
N THR A 174 -30.46 -18.28 -31.77
CA THR A 174 -31.33 -17.74 -32.83
C THR A 174 -30.81 -18.15 -34.22
N ARG A 175 -31.77 -18.28 -35.17
CA ARG A 175 -31.70 -18.47 -36.65
C ARG A 175 -31.93 -19.94 -37.07
N ILE A 176 -32.89 -20.27 -37.94
CA ILE A 176 -33.53 -19.57 -39.08
C ILE A 176 -35.06 -19.67 -38.98
#